data_AF-A0A355AK08-F1
#
_entry.id   AF-A0A355AK08-F1
#
_cell.length_a   1.000
_cell.length_b   1.000
_cell.length_c   1.000
_cell.angle_alpha   90.00
_cell.angle_beta   90.00
_cell.angle_gamma   90.00
#
_symmetry.space_group_name_H-M   'P 1'
#
loop_
_entity.id
_entity.type
_entity.pdbx_description
1 polymer ?
#
loop_
_entity_poly.entity_id
_entity_poly.type
_entity_poly.pdbx_seq_one_letter_code
_entity_poly.pdbx_strand_id
1 'polypeptide(L)'
;IRGPKPWGKNTIQFKGKHVTDAITDLSLDWMENEWDQSKPFFLMHHYKAPHDYFDNAPRYESYLADVDIPSPASLWEMTGYGSLATRGDQDELV
;
A
#
# COMPACT_ATOMS: atom_id res chain seq x y z
N ILE A 1 9.71 12.05 -6.61
CA ILE A 1 11.02 12.35 -7.27
C ILE A 1 11.16 13.85 -7.34
N ARG A 2 12.18 14.40 -6.69
CA ARG A 2 12.55 15.80 -6.91
C ARG A 2 13.24 15.84 -8.26
N GLY A 3 12.64 16.53 -9.22
CA GLY A 3 13.19 16.64 -10.56
C GLY A 3 12.76 17.96 -11.20
N PRO A 4 13.39 18.32 -12.33
CA PRO A 4 13.21 19.62 -12.94
C PRO A 4 11.84 19.80 -13.62
N LYS A 5 11.03 18.73 -13.74
CA LYS A 5 9.73 18.78 -14.41
C LYS A 5 8.64 19.31 -13.46
N PRO A 6 7.51 19.80 -14.01
CA PRO A 6 6.35 20.19 -13.21
C PRO A 6 5.85 19.08 -12.26
N TRP A 7 5.09 19.49 -11.24
CA TRP A 7 4.49 18.55 -10.28
C TRP A 7 3.70 17.43 -10.99
N GLY A 8 3.83 16.20 -10.50
CA GLY A 8 3.23 15.01 -11.09
C GLY A 8 3.90 14.51 -12.38
N LYS A 9 4.95 15.17 -12.89
CA LYS A 9 5.67 14.76 -14.12
C LYS A 9 7.07 14.20 -13.89
N ASN A 10 7.58 14.25 -12.67
CA ASN A 10 8.83 13.58 -12.29
C ASN A 10 8.54 12.10 -11.99
N THR A 11 8.47 11.31 -13.06
CA THR A 11 8.22 9.86 -13.00
C THR A 11 9.48 9.07 -13.36
N ILE A 12 9.63 7.91 -12.73
CA ILE A 12 10.61 6.87 -13.08
C ILE A 12 9.85 5.55 -13.16
N GLN A 13 10.42 4.56 -13.85
CA GLN A 13 9.81 3.25 -14.02
C GLN A 13 10.84 2.16 -13.75
N PHE A 14 10.42 1.13 -13.03
CA PHE A 14 11.21 -0.07 -12.77
C PHE A 14 10.56 -1.25 -13.50
N LYS A 15 11.13 -1.66 -14.62
CA LYS A 15 10.61 -2.79 -15.41
C LYS A 15 10.79 -4.09 -14.64
N GLY A 16 9.74 -4.93 -14.62
CA GLY A 16 9.78 -6.26 -14.00
C GLY A 16 9.79 -6.24 -12.47
N LYS A 17 9.54 -5.10 -11.82
CA LYS A 17 9.47 -4.99 -10.36
C LYS A 17 8.06 -4.66 -9.91
N HIS A 18 7.65 -5.27 -8.80
CA HIS A 18 6.51 -4.79 -8.04
C HIS A 18 6.88 -3.49 -7.30
N VAL A 19 5.90 -2.65 -7.01
CA VAL A 19 6.13 -1.33 -6.38
C VAL A 19 6.82 -1.45 -5.01
N THR A 20 6.53 -2.49 -4.24
CA THR A 20 7.17 -2.75 -2.94
C THR A 20 8.67 -3.01 -3.09
N ASP A 21 9.06 -3.75 -4.14
CA ASP A 21 10.46 -4.05 -4.43
C ASP A 21 11.19 -2.77 -4.87
N ALA A 22 10.59 -2.00 -5.79
CA ALA A 22 11.16 -0.74 -6.26
C ALA A 22 11.37 0.28 -5.13
N ILE A 23 10.42 0.40 -4.20
CA ILE A 23 10.51 1.32 -3.05
C ILE A 23 11.62 0.88 -2.08
N THR A 24 11.78 -0.42 -1.86
CA THR A 24 12.86 -0.98 -1.03
C THR A 24 14.22 -0.69 -1.64
N ASP A 25 14.38 -1.00 -2.93
CA ASP A 25 15.66 -0.82 -3.62
C ASP A 25 16.08 0.65 -3.65
N LEU A 26 15.14 1.57 -3.86
CA LEU A 26 15.40 3.01 -3.77
C LEU A 26 15.88 3.46 -2.40
N SER A 27 15.31 2.88 -1.34
CA SER A 27 15.72 3.22 0.03
C SER A 27 17.09 2.67 0.37
N LEU A 28 17.40 1.45 -0.08
CA LEU A 28 18.73 0.85 0.10
C LEU A 28 19.78 1.61 -0.70
N ASP A 29 19.50 1.93 -1.96
CA ASP A 29 20.41 2.72 -2.81
C ASP A 29 20.69 4.10 -2.19
N TRP A 30 19.66 4.78 -1.66
CA TRP A 30 19.85 6.03 -0.96
C TRP A 30 20.75 5.87 0.29
N MET A 31 20.53 4.81 1.09
CA MET A 31 21.34 4.55 2.29
C MET A 31 22.79 4.19 1.97
N GLU A 32 23.04 3.46 0.88
CA GLU A 32 24.36 3.01 0.48
C GLU A 32 25.15 4.10 -0.24
N ASN A 33 24.49 4.84 -1.13
CA ASN A 33 25.17 5.67 -2.13
C ASN A 33 24.93 7.19 -1.98
N GLU A 34 23.85 7.61 -1.30
CA GLU A 34 23.51 9.04 -1.20
C GLU A 34 23.64 9.61 0.22
N TRP A 35 23.38 8.82 1.25
CA TRP A 35 23.42 9.29 2.63
C TRP A 35 24.87 9.52 3.12
N ASP A 36 25.14 10.75 3.55
CA ASP A 36 26.36 11.11 4.27
C ASP A 36 26.35 10.49 5.68
N GLN A 37 27.05 9.37 5.84
CA GLN A 37 27.15 8.59 7.07
C GLN A 37 27.77 9.36 8.26
N SER A 38 28.34 10.56 8.04
CA SER A 38 28.79 11.42 9.13
C SER A 38 27.66 12.21 9.80
N LYS A 39 26.46 12.22 9.21
CA LYS A 39 25.29 12.98 9.70
C LYS A 39 24.15 12.05 10.09
N PRO A 40 23.33 12.40 11.10
CA PRO A 40 22.09 11.68 11.36
C PRO A 40 21.14 11.79 10.16
N PHE A 41 20.31 10.78 9.96
CA PHE A 41 19.29 10.79 8.93
C PHE A 41 17.88 10.63 9.48
N PHE A 42 16.91 11.01 8.64
CA PHE A 42 15.50 10.68 8.82
C PHE A 42 14.96 10.22 7.46
N LEU A 43 14.62 8.93 7.36
CA LEU A 43 14.11 8.31 6.14
C LEU A 43 12.63 7.95 6.31
N MET A 44 11.80 8.37 5.37
CA MET A 44 10.38 8.01 5.32
C MET A 44 10.18 6.92 4.27
N HIS A 45 10.17 5.67 4.71
CA HIS A 45 10.01 4.48 3.85
C HIS A 45 8.54 4.05 3.81
N HIS A 46 7.80 4.50 2.80
CA HIS A 46 6.36 4.28 2.71
C HIS A 46 6.00 3.40 1.52
N TYR A 47 5.47 2.21 1.78
CA TYR A 47 4.93 1.35 0.73
C TYR A 47 3.58 1.85 0.22
N LYS A 48 3.31 1.58 -1.06
CA LYS A 48 1.96 1.69 -1.62
C LYS A 48 1.09 0.48 -1.28
N ALA A 49 1.64 -0.73 -1.33
CA ALA A 49 0.90 -1.94 -0.97
C ALA A 49 0.47 -1.88 0.51
N PRO A 50 -0.71 -2.42 0.88
CA PRO A 50 -1.65 -3.18 0.05
C PRO A 50 -2.74 -2.29 -0.59
N HIS A 51 -2.54 -0.99 -0.72
CA HIS A 51 -3.55 -0.08 -1.27
C HIS A 51 -3.93 -0.47 -2.71
N ASP A 52 -5.24 -0.55 -2.97
CA ASP A 52 -5.97 -0.78 -4.23
C ASP A 52 -5.14 -0.53 -5.51
N TYR A 53 -5.12 -1.42 -6.51
CA TYR A 53 -6.00 -2.57 -6.84
C TYR A 53 -5.56 -3.94 -6.32
N PHE A 54 -4.79 -3.98 -5.23
CA PHE A 54 -4.27 -5.22 -4.61
C PHE A 54 -3.35 -6.07 -5.51
N ASP A 55 -2.77 -5.49 -6.56
CA ASP A 55 -1.73 -6.17 -7.35
C ASP A 55 -0.57 -6.60 -6.45
N ASN A 56 -0.24 -7.90 -6.46
CA ASN A 56 0.87 -8.47 -5.72
C ASN A 56 2.09 -8.74 -6.61
N ALA A 57 3.25 -8.93 -5.99
CA ALA A 57 4.40 -9.46 -6.70
C ALA A 57 4.16 -10.93 -7.10
N PRO A 58 4.68 -11.43 -8.24
CA PRO A 58 4.42 -12.79 -8.73
C PRO A 58 4.71 -13.90 -7.71
N ARG A 59 5.70 -13.68 -6.84
CA ARG A 59 6.04 -14.60 -5.73
C ARG A 59 4.91 -14.88 -4.73
N TYR A 60 3.83 -14.09 -4.75
CA TYR A 60 2.65 -14.27 -3.90
C TYR A 60 1.42 -14.80 -4.67
N GLU A 61 1.54 -15.17 -5.95
CA GLU A 61 0.39 -15.62 -6.76
C GLU A 61 -0.34 -16.84 -6.17
N SER A 62 0.40 -17.77 -5.56
CA SER A 62 -0.18 -18.94 -4.90
C SER A 62 -0.37 -18.76 -3.39
N TYR A 63 -0.10 -17.55 -2.86
CA TYR A 63 -0.23 -17.30 -1.44
C TYR A 63 -1.71 -17.41 -1.03
N LEU A 64 -1.99 -18.26 -0.04
CA LEU A 64 -3.33 -18.55 0.47
C LEU A 64 -4.29 -19.25 -0.51
N ALA A 65 -3.81 -19.79 -1.63
CA ALA A 65 -4.67 -20.46 -2.61
C ALA A 65 -5.51 -21.61 -2.02
N ASP A 66 -4.94 -22.34 -1.04
CA ASP A 66 -5.58 -23.47 -0.37
C ASP A 66 -6.05 -23.14 1.06
N VAL A 67 -6.10 -21.86 1.43
CA VAL A 67 -6.49 -21.42 2.78
C VAL A 67 -7.95 -20.96 2.78
N ASP A 68 -8.74 -21.53 3.68
CA ASP A 68 -10.08 -21.02 3.98
C ASP A 68 -9.97 -19.75 4.84
N ILE A 69 -10.16 -18.58 4.22
CA ILE A 69 -10.03 -17.29 4.88
C ILE A 69 -11.29 -17.05 5.74
N PRO A 70 -11.17 -16.90 7.07
CA PRO A 70 -12.34 -16.73 7.92
C PRO A 70 -13.07 -15.44 7.61
N SER A 71 -14.38 -15.55 7.39
CA SER A 71 -15.26 -14.38 7.31
C SER A 71 -15.38 -13.73 8.68
N PRO A 72 -15.33 -12.38 8.78
CA PRO A 72 -15.70 -11.72 10.02
C PRO A 72 -17.18 -12.01 10.34
N ALA A 73 -17.50 -12.20 11.63
CA ALA A 73 -18.86 -12.51 12.07
C ALA A 73 -19.88 -11.42 11.66
N SER A 74 -19.41 -10.18 11.55
CA SER A 74 -20.20 -9.01 11.14
C SER A 74 -20.15 -8.73 9.64
N LEU A 75 -19.75 -9.67 8.78
CA LEU A 75 -19.68 -9.44 7.33
C LEU A 75 -21.07 -9.12 6.74
N TRP A 76 -22.09 -9.82 7.22
CA TRP A 76 -23.46 -9.75 6.70
C TRP A 76 -24.41 -8.98 7.62
N GLU A 77 -24.15 -9.00 8.93
CA GLU A 77 -24.99 -8.36 9.93
C GLU A 77 -24.17 -7.33 10.71
N MET A 78 -24.65 -6.09 10.71
CA MET A 78 -23.99 -4.97 11.38
C MET A 78 -24.73 -4.64 12.69
N THR A 79 -24.21 -5.10 13.82
CA THR A 79 -24.86 -4.91 15.13
C THR A 79 -24.25 -3.75 15.89
N GLY A 80 -24.90 -2.58 15.88
CA GLY A 80 -24.57 -1.47 16.81
C GLY A 80 -23.29 -0.68 16.51
N TYR A 81 -22.67 -0.87 15.34
CA TYR A 81 -21.50 -0.12 14.86
C TYR A 81 -21.71 0.24 13.38
N GLY A 82 -20.86 1.10 12.82
CA GLY A 82 -20.93 1.52 11.41
C GLY A 82 -21.41 2.94 11.22
N SER A 83 -21.21 3.47 10.01
CA SER A 83 -21.63 4.85 9.69
C SER A 83 -23.14 4.91 9.48
N LEU A 84 -23.78 5.96 10.01
CA LEU A 84 -25.18 6.29 9.66
C LEU A 84 -25.38 6.36 8.14
N ALA A 85 -24.34 6.78 7.40
CA ALA A 85 -24.39 6.87 5.94
C ALA A 85 -24.52 5.51 5.22
N THR A 86 -24.31 4.38 5.90
CA THR A 86 -24.35 3.05 5.28
C THR A 86 -25.77 2.47 5.22
N ARG A 87 -26.60 2.72 6.24
CA ARG A 87 -27.97 2.17 6.35
C ARG A 87 -29.05 3.18 6.79
N GLY A 88 -28.66 4.39 7.23
CA GLY A 88 -29.58 5.40 7.75
C GLY A 88 -29.96 5.19 9.22
N ASP A 89 -30.80 6.07 9.78
CA ASP A 89 -31.39 5.84 11.11
C ASP A 89 -32.48 4.77 11.00
N GLN A 90 -32.45 3.75 11.86
CA GLN A 90 -33.38 2.61 11.81
C GLN A 90 -33.50 1.96 10.41
N ASP A 91 -32.39 1.82 9.69
CA ASP A 91 -32.31 1.18 8.36
C ASP A 91 -33.12 1.88 7.24
N GLU A 92 -33.40 3.19 7.34
CA GLU A 92 -34.20 3.93 6.33
C GLU A 92 -33.63 3.96 4.90
N LEU A 93 -32.35 3.61 4.69
CA LEU A 93 -31.68 3.64 3.37
C LEU A 93 -31.56 2.26 2.68
N VAL A 94 -32.16 1.21 3.24
CA VAL A 94 -32.06 -0.18 2.75
C VAL A 94 -33.41 -0.74 2.36
#